data_AF-G9WYT9-F1
#
_entry.id   AF-G9WYT9-F1
#
_cell.length_a   1.000
_cell.length_b   1.000
_cell.length_c   1.000
_cell.angle_alpha   90.00
_cell.angle_beta   90.00
_cell.angle_gamma   90.00
#
_symmetry.space_group_name_H-M   'P 1'
#
loop_
_entity.id
_entity.type
_entity.pdbx_description
1 polymer ?
#
loop_
_entity_poly.entity_id
_entity_poly.type
_entity_poly.pdbx_seq_one_letter_code
_entity_poly.pdbx_strand_id
1 'polypeptide(L)'
;MEQLNDIVLDIFFTPIFMKKNRPAYKLSVICDKEYEKEIEKIIFRNTTTIGVRKYEVQRDILSRRAEKVYYEDMELYLKIVNFEDEEYIYPEYESAKKIG
;
A
#
# COMPACT_ATOMS: atom_id res chain seq x y z
N MET A 1 -12.88 3.83 -4.12
CA MET A 1 -11.53 3.31 -3.84
C MET A 1 -11.19 3.40 -2.38
N GLU A 2 -11.61 4.44 -1.66
CA GLU A 2 -11.51 4.50 -0.19
C GLU A 2 -12.04 3.24 0.52
N GLN A 3 -13.11 2.63 0.01
CA GLN A 3 -13.65 1.35 0.50
C GLN A 3 -12.65 0.18 0.51
N LEU A 4 -11.52 0.29 -0.20
CA LEU A 4 -10.49 -0.74 -0.22
C LEU A 4 -9.39 -0.48 0.81
N ASN A 5 -9.24 0.74 1.33
CA ASN A 5 -8.06 1.14 2.11
C ASN A 5 -7.82 0.26 3.34
N ASP A 6 -8.89 -0.25 3.97
CA ASP A 6 -8.80 -1.02 5.22
C ASP A 6 -8.60 -2.53 5.02
N ILE A 7 -8.74 -3.03 3.78
CA ILE A 7 -8.77 -4.48 3.47
C ILE A 7 -7.72 -4.90 2.42
N VAL A 8 -6.82 -3.99 2.06
CA VAL A 8 -5.75 -4.22 1.08
C VAL A 8 -4.40 -3.86 1.68
N LEU A 9 -3.35 -4.47 1.14
CA LEU A 9 -1.98 -4.18 1.51
C LEU A 9 -1.44 -2.96 0.76
N ASP A 10 -1.87 -2.76 -0.49
CA ASP A 10 -1.51 -1.61 -1.31
C ASP A 10 -2.50 -1.38 -2.47
N ILE A 11 -2.62 -0.14 -2.92
CA ILE A 11 -3.41 0.26 -4.10
C ILE A 11 -2.66 1.35 -4.85
N PHE A 12 -2.48 1.16 -6.15
CA PHE A 12 -1.87 2.18 -6.99
C PHE A 12 -2.43 2.20 -8.41
N PHE A 13 -2.22 3.34 -9.08
CA PHE A 13 -2.64 3.58 -10.45
C PHE A 13 -1.43 3.73 -11.36
N THR A 14 -1.45 3.06 -12.51
CA THR A 14 -0.46 3.27 -13.57
C THR A 14 -1.15 3.94 -14.76
N PRO A 15 -0.73 5.13 -15.21
CA PRO A 15 -1.25 5.71 -16.45
C PRO A 15 -0.83 4.83 -17.64
N ILE A 16 -1.76 4.51 -18.52
CA ILE A 16 -1.53 3.67 -19.70
C ILE A 16 -2.27 4.21 -20.93
N PHE A 17 -1.83 3.80 -22.12
CA PHE A 17 -2.61 3.94 -23.34
C PHE A 17 -3.20 2.59 -23.73
N MET A 18 -4.50 2.58 -24.01
CA MET A 18 -5.22 1.43 -24.54
C MET A 18 -5.40 1.53 -26.05
N LYS A 19 -5.90 0.45 -26.67
CA LYS A 19 -6.28 0.42 -28.08
C LYS A 19 -7.11 1.64 -28.47
N LYS A 20 -7.00 2.06 -29.74
CA LYS A 20 -7.63 3.28 -30.28
C LYS A 20 -7.14 4.58 -29.60
N ASN A 21 -5.88 4.59 -29.17
CA ASN A 21 -5.21 5.74 -28.55
C ASN A 21 -6.00 6.34 -27.38
N ARG A 22 -6.56 5.48 -26.52
CA ARG A 22 -7.39 5.92 -25.39
C ARG A 22 -6.53 6.00 -24.13
N PRO A 23 -6.31 7.18 -23.54
CA PRO A 23 -5.66 7.29 -22.25
C PRO A 23 -6.55 6.64 -21.18
N ALA A 24 -5.94 5.87 -20.28
CA ALA A 24 -6.62 5.16 -19.21
C ALA A 24 -5.69 5.00 -17.99
N TYR A 25 -6.24 4.48 -16.89
CA TYR A 25 -5.48 4.10 -15.71
C TYR A 25 -5.65 2.61 -15.45
N LYS A 26 -4.54 1.91 -15.22
CA LYS A 26 -4.51 0.55 -14.70
C LYS A 26 -4.57 0.62 -13.17
N LEU A 27 -5.66 0.14 -12.59
CA LEU A 27 -5.76 -0.10 -11.16
C LEU A 27 -5.03 -1.40 -10.79
N SER A 28 -4.13 -1.33 -9.82
CA SER A 28 -3.46 -2.50 -9.23
C SER A 28 -3.74 -2.52 -7.73
N VAL A 29 -4.05 -3.71 -7.21
CA VAL A 29 -4.36 -3.94 -5.80
C VAL A 29 -3.51 -5.10 -5.31
N ILE A 30 -2.82 -4.93 -4.19
CA ILE A 30 -2.12 -6.00 -3.48
C ILE A 30 -2.93 -6.31 -2.22
N CYS A 31 -3.24 -7.57 -1.98
CA CYS A 31 -4.06 -7.98 -0.86
C CYS A 31 -3.73 -9.41 -0.43
N ASP A 32 -4.11 -9.74 0.80
CA ASP A 32 -4.12 -11.13 1.25
C ASP A 32 -5.26 -11.90 0.58
N LYS A 33 -5.02 -13.20 0.36
CA LYS A 33 -5.91 -14.10 -0.39
C LYS A 33 -7.33 -14.17 0.20
N GLU A 34 -7.47 -13.96 1.50
CA GLU A 34 -8.77 -13.98 2.18
C GLU A 34 -9.70 -12.85 1.72
N TYR A 35 -9.16 -11.68 1.35
CA TYR A 35 -9.95 -10.52 0.91
C TYR A 35 -10.24 -10.50 -0.60
N GLU A 36 -9.68 -11.44 -1.37
CA GLU A 36 -9.73 -11.45 -2.85
C GLU A 36 -11.16 -11.28 -3.39
N LYS A 37 -12.12 -12.05 -2.87
CA LYS A 37 -13.52 -12.02 -3.33
C LYS A 37 -14.24 -10.73 -2.95
N GLU A 38 -13.89 -10.13 -1.82
CA GLU A 38 -14.50 -8.88 -1.36
C GLU A 38 -14.01 -7.71 -2.20
N ILE A 39 -12.70 -7.64 -2.42
CA ILE A 39 -12.06 -6.63 -3.28
C ILE A 39 -12.59 -6.72 -4.70
N GLU A 40 -12.73 -7.92 -5.26
CA GLU A 40 -13.30 -8.14 -6.60
C GLU A 40 -14.71 -7.56 -6.72
N LYS A 41 -15.58 -7.79 -5.71
CA LYS A 41 -16.93 -7.20 -5.67
C LYS A 41 -16.89 -5.68 -5.64
N ILE A 42 -16.01 -5.10 -4.83
CA ILE A 42 -15.85 -3.64 -4.73
C ILE A 42 -15.39 -3.06 -6.06
N ILE A 43 -14.42 -3.69 -6.73
CA ILE A 43 -13.93 -3.25 -8.05
C ILE A 43 -15.05 -3.30 -9.09
N PHE A 44 -15.80 -4.41 -9.19
CA PHE A 44 -16.88 -4.51 -10.18
C PHE A 44 -18.05 -3.57 -9.90
N ARG A 45 -18.38 -3.31 -8.62
CA ARG A 45 -19.46 -2.38 -8.26
C ARG A 45 -19.10 -0.93 -8.57
N ASN A 46 -17.84 -0.55 -8.44
CA ASN A 46 -17.40 0.85 -8.48
C ASN A 46 -16.61 1.22 -9.76
N THR A 47 -16.41 0.29 -10.69
CA THR A 47 -15.70 0.54 -11.95
C THR A 47 -16.50 -0.01 -13.12
N THR A 48 -16.10 0.35 -14.34
CA THR A 48 -16.71 -0.16 -15.57
C THR A 48 -15.99 -1.40 -16.13
N THR A 49 -15.07 -2.00 -15.36
CA THR A 49 -14.36 -3.18 -15.81
C THR A 49 -15.31 -4.38 -15.91
N ILE A 50 -15.09 -5.21 -16.93
CA ILE A 50 -15.85 -6.45 -17.15
C ILE A 50 -15.07 -7.66 -16.59
N GLY A 51 -13.81 -7.46 -16.19
CA GLY A 51 -12.99 -8.52 -15.60
C GLY A 51 -11.79 -7.98 -14.84
N VAL A 52 -11.21 -8.83 -13.99
CA VAL A 52 -9.94 -8.59 -13.28
C VAL A 52 -8.97 -9.73 -13.55
N ARG A 53 -7.67 -9.47 -13.47
CA ARG A 53 -6.61 -10.47 -13.59
C ARG A 53 -5.96 -10.61 -12.23
N LYS A 54 -5.77 -11.85 -11.77
CA LYS A 54 -5.25 -12.19 -10.44
C LYS A 54 -4.11 -13.19 -10.59
N TYR A 55 -3.07 -13.01 -9.78
CA TYR A 55 -1.94 -13.92 -9.69
C TYR A 55 -1.34 -13.81 -8.30
N GLU A 56 -0.84 -14.92 -7.77
CA GLU A 56 -0.12 -14.94 -6.50
C GLU A 56 1.31 -14.42 -6.71
N VAL A 57 1.82 -13.68 -5.73
CA VAL A 57 3.19 -13.17 -5.72
C VAL A 57 3.86 -13.57 -4.41
N GLN A 58 5.11 -14.00 -4.50
CA GLN A 58 5.96 -14.16 -3.33
C GLN A 58 6.55 -12.80 -2.93
N ARG A 59 6.69 -12.58 -1.63
CA ARG A 59 7.22 -11.34 -1.07
C ARG A 59 8.24 -11.67 -0.01
N ASP A 60 9.47 -11.25 -0.24
CA ASP A 60 10.49 -11.17 0.81
C ASP A 60 10.39 -9.79 1.48
N ILE A 61 10.42 -9.78 2.81
CA ILE A 61 10.29 -8.56 3.60
C ILE A 61 11.36 -8.54 4.69
N LEU A 62 12.00 -7.39 4.86
CA LEU A 62 12.93 -7.15 5.95
C LEU A 62 12.18 -7.11 7.29
N SER A 63 12.83 -7.64 8.33
CA SER A 63 12.30 -7.51 9.69
C SER A 63 12.26 -6.03 10.07
N ARG A 64 11.14 -5.60 10.64
CA ARG A 64 10.93 -4.21 11.03
C ARG A 64 10.10 -4.11 12.28
N ARG A 65 10.32 -3.05 13.04
CA ARG A 65 9.57 -2.71 14.26
C ARG A 65 9.26 -1.22 14.30
N ALA A 66 8.16 -0.89 14.96
CA ALA A 66 7.87 0.49 15.32
C ALA A 66 8.52 0.78 16.68
N GLU A 67 9.18 1.93 16.80
CA GLU A 67 9.70 2.43 18.08
C GLU A 67 9.10 3.79 18.38
N LYS A 68 8.76 4.01 19.65
CA LYS A 68 8.13 5.24 20.11
C LYS A 68 9.17 6.13 20.76
N VAL A 69 9.21 7.40 20.36
CA VAL A 69 10.13 8.41 20.90
C VAL A 69 9.38 9.69 21.26
N TYR A 70 9.99 10.49 22.14
CA TYR A 70 9.48 11.81 22.51
C TYR A 70 10.45 12.89 22.02
N TYR A 71 9.92 13.92 21.36
CA TYR A 71 10.67 15.11 20.92
C TYR A 71 9.84 16.36 21.21
N GLU A 72 10.36 17.28 22.03
CA GLU A 72 9.66 18.53 22.40
C GLU A 72 8.18 18.29 22.77
N ASP A 73 7.95 17.35 23.70
CA ASP A 73 6.62 16.90 24.17
C ASP A 73 5.72 16.18 23.14
N MET A 74 6.18 15.98 21.91
CA MET A 74 5.47 15.22 20.89
C MET A 74 5.79 13.73 20.97
N GLU A 75 4.75 12.90 20.94
CA GLU A 75 4.90 11.47 20.71
C GLU A 75 5.05 11.19 19.19
N LEU A 76 6.19 10.59 18.84
CA LEU A 76 6.59 10.27 17.48
C LEU A 76 6.90 8.77 17.37
N TYR A 77 6.75 8.25 16.15
CA TYR A 77 7.03 6.88 15.80
C TYR A 77 8.16 6.81 14.77
N LEU A 78 9.07 5.88 14.99
CA LEU A 78 10.14 5.51 14.09
C LEU A 78 9.84 4.13 13.51
N LYS A 79 10.11 3.96 12.23
CA LYS A 79 10.14 2.66 11.56
C LYS A 79 11.60 2.21 11.48
N ILE A 80 11.91 1.17 12.23
CA ILE A 80 13.25 0.61 12.30
C ILE A 80 13.27 -0.70 11.53
N VAL A 81 14.19 -0.81 10.57
CA VAL A 81 14.29 -1.92 9.62
C VAL A 81 15.69 -2.53 9.74
N ASN A 82 15.75 -3.85 9.95
CA ASN A 82 17.03 -4.56 10.03
C ASN A 82 17.33 -5.24 8.70
N PHE A 83 18.57 -5.11 8.23
CA PHE A 83 19.10 -5.80 7.07
C PHE A 83 20.52 -6.25 7.36
N GLU A 84 20.73 -7.57 7.42
CA GLU A 84 22.02 -8.15 7.85
C GLU A 84 22.48 -7.57 9.20
N ASP A 85 23.67 -6.98 9.25
CA ASP A 85 24.25 -6.35 10.43
C ASP A 85 23.93 -4.84 10.53
N GLU A 86 23.07 -4.32 9.65
CA GLU A 86 22.71 -2.90 9.57
C GLU A 86 21.28 -2.61 10.05
N GLU A 87 21.11 -1.47 10.73
CA GLU A 87 19.82 -0.94 11.15
C GLU A 87 19.54 0.39 10.43
N TYR A 88 18.37 0.46 9.78
CA TYR A 88 17.88 1.64 9.07
C TYR A 88 16.70 2.25 9.84
N ILE A 89 16.84 3.51 10.22
CA ILE A 89 15.83 4.24 11.00
C ILE A 89 15.18 5.29 10.10
N TYR A 90 13.86 5.21 9.97
CA TYR A 90 13.06 6.17 9.24
C TYR A 90 12.02 6.81 10.16
N PRO A 91 11.75 8.11 10.10
CA PRO A 91 10.57 8.66 10.75
C PRO A 91 9.32 8.06 10.08
N GLU A 92 8.33 7.69 10.88
CA GLU A 92 7.01 7.33 10.36
C GLU A 92 6.38 8.59 9.73
N TYR A 93 5.59 8.43 8.66
CA TYR A 93 5.12 9.56 7.84
C TYR A 93 4.31 10.58 8.64
N GLU A 94 3.34 10.12 9.43
CA GLU A 94 2.53 11.01 10.27
C GLU A 94 3.38 11.66 11.37
N SER A 95 4.43 10.98 11.83
CA SER A 95 5.40 11.55 12.78
C SER A 95 6.30 12.61 12.13
N ALA A 96 6.78 12.39 10.91
CA ALA A 96 7.57 13.37 10.16
C ALA A 96 6.77 14.66 9.91
N LYS A 97 5.51 14.51 9.50
CA LYS A 97 4.58 15.62 9.22
C LYS A 97 4.28 16.50 10.44
N LYS A 98 4.42 15.98 11.67
CA LYS A 98 4.28 16.79 12.89
C LYS A 98 5.46 17.73 13.11
N ILE A 99 6.63 17.38 12.60
CA ILE A 99 7.88 18.12 12.83
C ILE A 99 8.11 19.17 11.73
N GLY A 100 7.66 18.91 10.49
CA GLY A 100 7.77 19.86 9.37
C GLY A 100 7.08 19.39 8.10
#